data_AF-A0A524GTG4-F1
#
_entry.id   AF-A0A524GTG4-F1
#
_cell.length_a   1.000
_cell.length_b   1.000
_cell.length_c   1.000
_cell.angle_alpha   90.00
_cell.angle_beta   90.00
_cell.angle_gamma   90.00
#
_symmetry.space_group_name_H-M   'P 1'
#
loop_
_entity.id
_entity.type
_entity.pdbx_description
1 polymer ?
#
loop_
_entity_poly.entity_id
_entity_poly.type
_entity_poly.pdbx_seq_one_letter_code
_entity_poly.pdbx_strand_id
1 'polypeptide(L)' 'MKIINSVFRLIAVLALAVAAVSCSTAPPTIQTGPDAEVSFDGLHKVDNAKASEAWARPDLDLSVYTKLWPVSAGIEYR' A
#
# COMPACT_ATOMS: atom_id res chain seq x y z
N MET A 1 -37.47 -29.16 -4.86
CA MET A 1 -36.82 -28.24 -5.82
C MET A 1 -36.62 -26.80 -5.31
N LYS A 2 -37.62 -26.13 -4.69
CA LYS A 2 -37.46 -24.73 -4.21
C LYS A 2 -36.34 -24.52 -3.18
N ILE A 3 -36.18 -25.45 -2.22
CA ILE A 3 -35.17 -25.35 -1.14
C ILE A 3 -33.73 -25.43 -1.70
N ILE A 4 -33.49 -26.34 -2.63
CA ILE A 4 -32.17 -26.54 -3.27
C ILE A 4 -31.76 -25.29 -4.06
N ASN A 5 -32.70 -24.66 -4.76
CA ASN A 5 -32.46 -23.43 -5.51
C ASN A 5 -32.17 -22.22 -4.61
N SER A 6 -32.79 -22.15 -3.42
CA SER A 6 -32.51 -21.10 -2.43
C SER A 6 -31.15 -21.28 -1.76
N VAL A 7 -30.75 -22.51 -1.47
CA VAL A 7 -29.42 -22.81 -0.92
C VAL A 7 -28.32 -22.49 -1.94
N PHE A 8 -28.53 -22.82 -3.22
CA PHE A 8 -27.57 -22.50 -4.29
C PHE A 8 -27.36 -20.99 -4.46
N ARG A 9 -28.44 -20.19 -4.32
CA ARG A 9 -28.36 -18.72 -4.34
C ARG A 9 -27.60 -18.15 -3.15
N LEU A 10 -27.80 -18.69 -1.95
CA LEU A 10 -27.07 -18.28 -0.75
C LEU A 10 -25.56 -18.56 -0.88
N ILE A 11 -25.19 -19.73 -1.41
CA ILE A 11 -23.79 -20.08 -1.65
C ILE A 11 -23.16 -19.14 -2.69
N ALA A 12 -23.88 -18.82 -3.77
CA ALA A 12 -23.39 -17.89 -4.80
C ALA A 12 -23.15 -16.47 -4.25
N VAL A 13 -24.05 -15.97 -3.39
CA VAL A 13 -23.88 -14.65 -2.75
C VAL A 13 -22.70 -14.64 -1.79
N LEU A 14 -22.51 -15.72 -1.02
CA LEU A 14 -21.38 -15.84 -0.10
C LEU A 14 -20.04 -15.92 -0.85
N ALA A 15 -19.98 -16.67 -1.94
CA ALA A 15 -18.79 -16.76 -2.79
C ALA A 15 -18.43 -15.40 -3.41
N LEU A 16 -19.42 -14.63 -3.85
CA LEU A 16 -19.22 -13.29 -4.41
C LEU A 16 -18.74 -12.29 -3.34
N ALA A 17 -19.27 -12.39 -2.12
CA ALA A 17 -18.85 -11.55 -1.00
C ALA A 17 -17.39 -11.80 -0.59
N VAL A 18 -16.94 -13.06 -0.57
CA VAL A 18 -15.54 -13.41 -0.26
C VAL A 18 -14.58 -12.96 -1.38
N ALA A 19 -15.01 -13.06 -2.64
CA ALA A 19 -14.22 -12.57 -3.78
C ALA A 19 -14.05 -11.04 -3.79
N ALA A 20 -14.96 -10.28 -3.17
CA ALA A 20 -14.90 -8.83 -3.14
C ALA A 20 -13.85 -8.26 -2.16
N VAL A 21 -13.34 -9.06 -1.22
CA VAL A 21 -12.40 -8.59 -0.17
C VAL A 21 -10.92 -8.91 -0.49
N SER A 22 -10.64 -9.61 -1.59
CA SER A 22 -9.30 -10.16 -1.86
C SER A 22 -8.33 -9.21 -2.58
N CYS A 23 -8.72 -7.95 -2.82
CA CYS A 23 -7.87 -6.99 -3.53
C CYS A 23 -7.58 -5.74 -2.67
N SER A 24 -6.94 -5.93 -1.53
CA SER A 24 -6.26 -4.82 -0.84
C SER A 24 -4.75 -5.02 -0.94
N THR A 25 -4.06 -4.06 -1.56
CA THR A 25 -2.60 -3.96 -1.41
C THR A 25 -2.33 -3.46 0.00
N ALA A 26 -1.29 -4.00 0.66
CA ALA A 26 -0.84 -3.50 1.95
C ALA A 26 -0.54 -1.98 1.87
N PRO A 27 -0.71 -1.23 2.97
CA PRO A 27 -0.41 0.19 2.98
C PRO A 27 1.08 0.44 2.73
N PRO A 28 1.44 1.59 2.11
CA PRO A 28 2.83 1.98 1.96
C PRO A 28 3.54 2.03 3.31
N THR A 29 4.69 1.37 3.42
CA THR A 29 5.44 1.27 4.70
C THR A 29 6.92 1.49 4.43
N ILE A 30 7.57 2.33 5.23
CA ILE A 30 9.02 2.54 5.15
C ILE A 30 9.71 1.32 5.75
N GLN A 31 10.68 0.75 5.02
CA GLN A 31 11.45 -0.38 5.53
C GLN A 31 12.26 0.01 6.77
N THR A 32 12.30 -0.89 7.75
CA THR A 32 13.05 -0.71 9.00
C THR A 32 13.84 -1.97 9.34
N GLY A 33 14.90 -1.81 10.13
CA GLY A 33 15.75 -2.93 10.57
C GLY A 33 17.06 -3.08 9.77
N PRO A 34 17.87 -4.11 10.09
CA PRO A 34 19.21 -4.29 9.54
C PRO A 34 19.24 -4.60 8.03
N ASP A 35 18.16 -5.19 7.52
CA ASP A 35 18.04 -5.64 6.13
C ASP A 35 17.29 -4.63 5.24
N ALA A 36 17.01 -3.43 5.75
CA ALA A 36 16.34 -2.39 4.96
C ALA A 36 17.20 -1.99 3.76
N GLU A 37 16.58 -1.86 2.58
CA GLU A 37 17.23 -1.30 1.41
C GLU A 37 17.44 0.21 1.64
N VAL A 38 18.70 0.65 1.54
CA VAL A 38 19.10 2.04 1.75
C VAL A 38 19.72 2.59 0.46
N SER A 39 19.23 3.74 0.00
CA SER A 39 19.76 4.46 -1.15
C SER A 39 21.11 5.11 -0.83
N PHE A 40 21.79 5.61 -1.87
CA PHE A 40 23.09 6.28 -1.72
C PHE A 40 23.06 7.49 -0.75
N ASP A 41 21.94 8.20 -0.69
CA ASP A 41 21.69 9.36 0.16
C ASP A 41 21.04 9.01 1.52
N GLY A 42 20.97 7.73 1.88
CA GLY A 42 20.50 7.28 3.19
C GLY A 42 18.97 7.21 3.34
N LEU A 43 18.21 7.22 2.24
CA LEU A 43 16.78 7.00 2.27
C LEU A 43 16.46 5.51 2.33
N HIS A 44 15.38 5.17 3.01
CA HIS A 44 14.88 3.80 3.09
C HIS A 44 13.80 3.58 2.04
N LYS A 45 13.77 2.39 1.46
CA LYS A 45 12.75 2.00 0.49
C LYS A 45 11.35 1.98 1.13
N VAL A 46 10.34 2.30 0.33
CA VAL A 46 8.93 2.25 0.72
C VAL A 46 8.25 1.07 0.03
N ASP A 47 7.89 0.06 0.81
CA ASP A 47 7.15 -1.11 0.32
C ASP A 47 5.71 -0.74 -0.01
N ASN A 48 5.11 -1.44 -0.99
CA ASN A 48 3.72 -1.27 -1.42
C ASN A 48 3.37 0.16 -1.89
N ALA A 49 4.38 0.96 -2.21
CA ALA A 49 4.19 2.26 -2.83
C ALA A 49 3.50 2.11 -4.19
N LYS A 50 2.71 3.11 -4.58
CA LYS A 50 2.14 3.17 -5.94
C LYS A 50 3.19 3.51 -7.00
N ALA A 51 4.28 4.17 -6.59
CA ALA A 51 5.45 4.38 -7.43
C ALA A 51 6.42 3.20 -7.27
N SER A 52 7.05 2.79 -8.38
CA SER A 52 7.95 1.63 -8.39
C SER A 52 9.22 1.83 -7.55
N GLU A 53 9.73 3.07 -7.50
CA GLU A 53 10.95 3.44 -6.81
C GLU A 53 10.65 4.60 -5.86
N ALA A 54 10.08 4.26 -4.70
CA ALA A 54 9.75 5.21 -3.65
C ALA A 54 10.71 5.06 -2.47
N TRP A 55 11.29 6.18 -2.05
CA TRP A 55 12.30 6.27 -1.01
C TRP A 55 11.94 7.41 -0.06
N ALA A 56 12.12 7.19 1.23
CA ALA A 56 11.79 8.18 2.26
C ALA A 56 12.81 8.12 3.40
N ARG A 57 12.96 9.24 4.11
CA ARG A 57 13.72 9.24 5.35
C ARG A 57 13.07 8.30 6.37
N PRO A 58 13.83 7.49 7.12
CA PRO A 58 13.27 6.57 8.11
C PRO A 58 12.54 7.27 9.26
N ASP A 59 12.88 8.53 9.52
CA ASP A 59 12.30 9.39 10.54
C ASP A 59 11.31 10.41 9.98
N LEU A 60 10.82 10.22 8.74
CA LEU A 60 9.86 11.13 8.12
C LEU A 60 8.53 11.14 8.88
N ASP A 61 8.28 12.23 9.61
CA ASP A 61 7.00 12.51 10.25
C ASP A 61 6.29 13.68 9.55
N LEU A 62 5.18 13.36 8.87
CA LEU A 62 4.31 14.34 8.22
C LEU A 62 3.01 14.59 9.00
N SER A 63 2.86 14.02 10.20
CA SER A 63 1.63 14.12 11.01
C SER A 63 1.26 15.55 11.38
N VAL A 64 2.25 16.45 11.42
CA VAL A 64 2.07 17.87 11.70
C VAL A 64 1.40 18.64 10.55
N TYR A 65 1.34 18.07 9.35
CA TYR A 65 0.79 18.72 8.17
C TYR A 65 -0.58 18.14 7.79
N THR A 66 -1.56 19.01 7.60
CA THR A 66 -2.88 18.61 7.06
C THR A 66 -2.93 18.66 5.54
N LYS A 67 -1.97 19.34 4.91
CA LYS A 67 -1.87 19.49 3.45
C LYS A 67 -0.41 19.44 3.03
N LEU A 68 -0.14 18.76 1.92
CA LEU A 68 1.17 18.69 1.29
C LEU A 68 1.09 19.32 -0.09
N TRP A 69 2.10 20.12 -0.45
CA TRP A 69 2.27 20.64 -1.80
C TRP A 69 3.49 19.97 -2.43
N PRO A 70 3.32 19.03 -3.37
CA PRO A 70 4.44 18.43 -4.07
C PRO A 70 5.17 19.51 -4.87
N VAL A 71 6.45 19.72 -4.58
CA VAL A 71 7.32 20.56 -5.40
C VAL A 71 8.17 19.62 -6.23
N SER A 72 8.11 19.73 -7.56
CA SER A 72 9.00 18.96 -8.42
C SER A 72 10.40 19.53 -8.31
N ALA A 73 11.29 18.80 -7.66
CA ALA A 73 12.71 18.86 -7.98
C ALA A 73 12.93 17.92 -9.18
N GLY A 74 13.60 18.39 -10.24
CA GLY A 74 13.88 17.56 -11.41
C GLY A 74 14.82 16.40 -11.05
N ILE A 75 16.12 16.63 -11.22
CA ILE A 75 17.16 15.76 -10.65
C ILE A 75 17.92 16.62 -9.64
N GLU A 76 17.88 16.24 -8.37
CA GLU A 76 18.67 16.87 -7.30
C GLU A 76 19.68 15.84 -6.80
N TYR A 77 20.97 16.12 -6.96
CA TYR A 77 22.04 15.37 -6.30
C TYR A 77 22.34 16.10 -4.99
N ARG A 78 22.12 15.45 -3.85
CA ARG A 78 22.53 15.93 -2.53
C ARG A 78 23.73 15.13 -2.05
#